data_AF-A0A8H3KV08-F1
#
_entry.id   AF-A0A8H3KV08-F1
#
_cell.length_a   1.000
_cell.length_b   1.000
_cell.length_c   1.000
_cell.angle_alpha   90.00
_cell.angle_beta   90.00
_cell.angle_gamma   90.00
#
_symmetry.space_group_name_H-M   'P 1'
#
loop_
_entity.id
_entity.type
_entity.pdbx_description
1 polymer ?
#
loop_
_entity_poly.entity_id
_entity_poly.type
_entity_poly.pdbx_seq_one_letter_code
_entity_poly.pdbx_strand_id
1 'polypeptide(L)'
;MIPGHTKFICDSCFGLIKVLYRKSKVNTIDNIVSIIDRSTTVHLNTSQHYLNGEGFKYYNFKDYFQKYKKLPNIQKQHHFYFTSLHPGEVFYKDKLEDEYKKAIIHNFPFDSDILPSTISIRPLSLKRQEELHKEIAPYIDIPFRDITCPKPKEHETV
;
A
#
# COMPACT_ATOMS: atom_id res chain seq x y z
N MET A 1 -31.75 8.42 12.27
CA MET A 1 -30.28 8.45 12.05
C MET A 1 -29.78 7.02 12.20
N ILE A 2 -29.26 6.40 11.13
CA ILE A 2 -28.85 4.98 11.16
C ILE A 2 -27.51 4.88 11.90
N PRO A 3 -27.39 4.06 12.97
CA PRO A 3 -26.11 3.79 13.63
C PRO A 3 -25.24 2.97 12.66
N GLY A 4 -24.04 3.46 12.35
CA GLY A 4 -23.08 2.76 11.48
C GLY A 4 -22.37 3.63 10.45
N HIS A 5 -22.81 4.88 10.25
CA HIS A 5 -22.16 5.82 9.34
C HIS A 5 -21.23 6.79 10.08
N THR A 6 -20.33 6.27 10.92
CA THR A 6 -19.24 7.08 11.47
C THR A 6 -18.32 7.46 10.30
N LYS A 7 -18.57 8.62 9.67
CA LYS A 7 -17.61 9.24 8.76
C LYS A 7 -16.36 9.52 9.60
N PHE A 8 -15.35 8.67 9.46
CA PHE A 8 -14.08 8.90 10.13
C PHE A 8 -13.54 10.26 9.66
N ILE A 9 -12.90 11.00 10.56
CA ILE A 9 -12.29 12.30 10.23
C ILE A 9 -11.23 12.16 9.12
N CYS A 10 -10.64 10.96 8.98
CA CYS A 10 -9.77 10.59 7.88
C CYS A 10 -10.51 10.63 6.51
N ASP A 11 -11.77 10.20 6.47
CA ASP A 11 -12.57 10.21 5.23
C ASP A 11 -12.95 11.63 4.82
N SER A 12 -13.18 12.54 5.79
CA SER A 12 -13.53 13.92 5.50
C SER A 12 -12.35 14.68 4.86
N CYS A 13 -11.13 14.50 5.38
CA CYS A 13 -9.93 15.14 4.82
C CYS A 13 -9.57 14.60 3.43
N PHE A 14 -9.77 13.30 3.18
CA PHE A 14 -9.56 12.72 1.84
C PHE A 14 -10.55 13.29 0.81
N GLY A 15 -11.79 13.58 1.23
CA GLY A 15 -12.77 14.27 0.38
C GLY A 15 -12.29 15.62 -0.14
N LEU A 16 -11.55 16.38 0.68
CA LEU A 16 -11.01 17.69 0.31
C LEU A 16 -9.92 17.59 -0.76
N ILE A 17 -9.06 16.56 -0.70
CA ILE A 17 -8.09 16.27 -1.77
C ILE A 17 -8.82 16.09 -3.10
N LYS A 18 -9.89 15.28 -3.12
CA LYS A 18 -10.66 15.01 -4.36
C LYS A 18 -11.28 16.28 -4.93
N VAL A 19 -11.83 17.16 -4.08
CA VAL A 19 -12.43 18.43 -4.52
C VAL A 19 -11.38 19.32 -5.20
N LEU A 20 -10.21 19.47 -4.59
CA LEU A 20 -9.15 20.31 -5.14
C LEU A 20 -8.53 19.68 -6.40
N TYR A 21 -8.30 18.36 -6.39
CA TYR A 21 -7.79 17.61 -7.54
C TYR A 21 -8.66 17.79 -8.78
N ARG A 22 -9.99 17.65 -8.66
CA ARG A 22 -10.93 17.80 -9.80
C ARG A 22 -10.95 19.19 -10.42
N LYS A 23 -10.55 20.22 -9.66
CA LYS A 23 -10.50 21.62 -10.13
C LYS A 23 -9.10 22.03 -10.58
N SER A 24 -8.12 21.13 -10.47
CA SER A 24 -6.71 21.41 -10.75
C SER A 24 -6.28 20.73 -12.03
N LYS A 25 -5.37 21.37 -12.76
CA LYS A 25 -4.64 20.71 -13.83
C LYS A 25 -3.41 20.01 -13.23
N VAL A 26 -3.24 18.74 -13.56
CA VAL A 26 -2.15 17.91 -13.01
C VAL A 26 -1.32 17.40 -14.16
N ASN A 27 -0.09 17.92 -14.27
CA ASN A 27 0.87 17.50 -15.28
C ASN A 27 1.94 16.59 -14.67
N THR A 28 2.34 16.80 -13.42
CA THR A 28 3.42 16.05 -12.74
C THR A 28 3.02 15.54 -11.36
N ILE A 29 3.84 14.66 -10.78
CA ILE A 29 3.69 14.21 -9.38
C ILE A 29 3.82 15.38 -8.40
N ASP A 30 4.66 16.38 -8.67
CA ASP A 30 4.77 17.57 -7.82
C ASP A 30 3.47 18.38 -7.78
N ASN A 31 2.66 18.35 -8.85
CA ASN A 31 1.34 18.96 -8.82
C ASN A 31 0.41 18.19 -7.87
N ILE A 32 0.49 16.85 -7.83
CA ILE A 32 -0.27 16.03 -6.86
C ILE A 32 0.17 16.35 -5.43
N VAL A 33 1.48 16.40 -5.18
CA VAL A 33 2.07 16.78 -3.88
C VAL A 33 1.50 18.12 -3.41
N SER A 34 1.58 19.13 -4.28
CA SER A 34 1.04 20.47 -4.01
C SER A 34 -0.47 20.45 -3.72
N ILE A 35 -1.25 19.65 -4.45
CA ILE A 35 -2.70 19.51 -4.22
C ILE A 35 -2.98 18.88 -2.85
N ILE A 36 -2.26 17.82 -2.48
CA ILE A 36 -2.45 17.15 -1.18
C ILE A 36 -2.14 18.14 -0.06
N ASP A 37 -1.00 18.82 -0.10
CA ASP A 37 -0.56 19.72 0.97
C ASP A 37 -1.47 20.96 1.10
N ARG A 38 -2.05 21.43 -0.01
CA ARG A 38 -2.97 22.58 -0.05
C ARG A 38 -4.43 22.22 0.17
N SER A 39 -4.77 20.94 0.25
CA SER A 39 -6.16 20.50 0.38
C SER A 39 -6.78 20.83 1.75
N THR A 40 -5.94 21.15 2.74
CA THR A 40 -6.36 21.55 4.09
C THR A 40 -5.56 22.74 4.57
N THR A 41 -6.19 23.66 5.30
CA THR A 41 -5.55 24.88 5.84
C THR A 41 -4.69 24.61 7.07
N VAL A 42 -4.92 23.51 7.76
CA VAL A 42 -4.27 23.11 9.02
C VAL A 42 -3.34 21.91 8.86
N HIS A 43 -2.87 21.64 7.62
CA HIS A 43 -1.94 20.54 7.30
C HIS A 43 -2.39 19.15 7.78
N LEU A 44 -3.69 18.90 7.85
CA LEU A 44 -4.25 17.58 8.18
C LEU A 44 -3.96 16.56 7.07
N ASN A 45 -3.85 17.03 5.82
CA ASN A 45 -3.31 16.24 4.73
C ASN A 45 -1.86 16.66 4.50
N THR A 46 -0.96 15.66 4.51
CA THR A 46 0.46 15.83 4.22
C THR A 46 0.88 14.78 3.20
N SER A 47 1.50 15.23 2.12
CA SER A 47 2.04 14.36 1.09
C SER A 47 3.30 13.63 1.60
N GLN A 48 3.48 12.38 1.17
CA GLN A 48 4.73 11.65 1.36
C GLN A 48 5.18 11.13 0.00
N HIS A 49 6.32 11.61 -0.48
CA HIS A 49 6.82 11.34 -1.83
C HIS A 49 7.95 10.31 -1.79
N TYR A 50 7.93 9.39 -2.77
CA TYR A 50 8.99 8.42 -2.98
C TYR A 50 10.13 9.05 -3.80
N LEU A 51 11.31 9.20 -3.21
CA LEU A 51 12.45 9.87 -3.84
C LEU A 51 13.47 8.84 -4.34
N ASN A 52 13.16 8.16 -5.46
CA ASN A 52 14.10 7.28 -6.17
C ASN A 52 14.87 6.27 -5.29
N GLY A 53 14.26 5.75 -4.22
CA GLY A 53 14.92 4.84 -3.27
C GLY A 53 14.90 5.35 -1.83
N GLU A 54 14.79 6.66 -1.65
CA GLU A 54 14.67 7.30 -0.35
C GLU A 54 13.19 7.53 0.01
N GLY A 55 12.83 7.21 1.25
CA GLY A 55 11.51 7.45 1.82
C GLY A 55 10.66 6.19 2.05
N PHE A 56 10.74 5.15 1.20
CA PHE A 56 9.96 3.91 1.41
C PHE A 56 10.72 2.64 1.05
N LYS A 57 10.66 1.64 1.95
CA LYS A 57 11.07 0.26 1.68
C LYS A 57 9.81 -0.61 1.58
N TYR A 58 9.60 -1.22 0.42
CA TYR A 58 8.50 -2.15 0.22
C TYR A 58 8.95 -3.55 0.63
N TYR A 59 8.51 -4.01 1.79
CA TYR A 59 8.77 -5.37 2.23
C TYR A 59 7.90 -6.37 1.46
N ASN A 60 8.48 -7.50 1.07
CA ASN A 60 7.81 -8.59 0.40
C ASN A 60 7.05 -9.46 1.41
N PHE A 61 6.02 -8.86 2.02
CA PHE A 61 5.14 -9.56 2.95
C PHE A 61 4.42 -10.75 2.31
N LYS A 62 4.18 -10.68 0.99
CA LYS A 62 3.54 -11.78 0.25
C LYS A 62 4.37 -13.06 0.35
N ASP A 63 5.66 -13.00 0.05
CA ASP A 63 6.52 -14.19 0.12
C ASP A 63 6.89 -14.54 1.56
N TYR A 64 7.01 -13.53 2.43
CA TYR A 64 7.24 -13.74 3.85
C TYR A 64 6.12 -14.56 4.52
N PHE A 65 4.86 -14.18 4.29
CA PHE A 65 3.71 -14.85 4.92
C PHE A 65 3.29 -16.15 4.23
N GLN A 66 3.80 -16.47 3.03
CA GLN A 66 3.51 -17.76 2.35
C GLN A 66 3.92 -18.98 3.17
N LYS A 67 4.92 -18.83 4.04
CA LYS A 67 5.41 -19.91 4.91
C LYS A 67 4.42 -20.26 6.03
N TYR A 68 3.47 -19.38 6.33
CA TYR A 68 2.49 -19.57 7.39
C TYR A 68 1.27 -20.32 6.86
N LYS A 69 0.75 -21.22 7.68
CA LYS A 69 -0.45 -22.00 7.38
C LYS A 69 -1.69 -21.17 7.64
N LYS A 70 -2.67 -21.28 6.75
CA LYS A 70 -3.99 -20.68 6.95
C LYS A 70 -4.72 -21.42 8.08
N LEU A 71 -5.36 -20.66 8.95
CA LEU A 71 -6.26 -21.22 9.96
C LEU A 71 -7.60 -21.59 9.31
N PRO A 72 -7.99 -22.88 9.25
CA PRO A 72 -9.27 -23.27 8.65
C PRO A 72 -10.43 -22.70 9.46
N ASN A 73 -11.52 -22.32 8.78
CA ASN A 73 -12.76 -21.87 9.41
C ASN A 73 -12.64 -20.63 10.33
N ILE A 74 -11.67 -19.74 10.08
CA ILE A 74 -11.42 -18.57 10.92
C ILE A 74 -12.65 -17.68 11.15
N GLN A 75 -13.60 -17.65 10.21
CA GLN A 75 -14.85 -16.90 10.34
C GLN A 75 -15.84 -17.49 11.35
N LYS A 76 -15.75 -18.79 11.67
CA LYS A 76 -16.59 -19.46 12.68
C LYS A 76 -16.02 -19.31 14.09
N GLN A 77 -14.75 -18.95 14.20
CA GLN A 77 -14.00 -18.87 15.44
C GLN A 77 -14.11 -17.44 15.98
N HIS A 78 -14.39 -17.29 17.28
CA HIS A 78 -14.70 -15.98 17.86
C HIS A 78 -13.69 -15.55 18.92
N HIS A 79 -13.00 -16.49 19.54
CA HIS A 79 -12.01 -16.20 20.57
C HIS A 79 -10.67 -16.78 20.15
N PHE A 80 -9.63 -15.94 20.21
CA PHE A 80 -8.26 -16.31 19.88
C PHE A 80 -7.33 -15.83 20.99
N TYR A 81 -6.30 -16.62 21.29
CA TYR A 81 -5.14 -16.12 22.02
C TYR A 81 -3.85 -16.74 21.49
N PHE A 82 -2.76 -16.03 21.78
CA PHE A 82 -1.39 -16.40 21.45
C PHE A 82 -0.57 -16.34 22.72
N THR A 83 0.46 -17.17 22.83
CA THR A 83 1.34 -17.22 24.00
C THR A 83 2.78 -17.42 23.56
N SER A 84 3.72 -16.76 24.26
CA SER A 84 5.15 -16.92 24.03
C SER A 84 5.67 -18.32 24.39
N LEU A 85 4.91 -19.10 25.18
CA LEU A 85 5.22 -20.49 25.51
C LEU A 85 5.05 -21.44 24.31
N HIS A 86 4.16 -21.08 23.38
CA HIS A 86 3.81 -21.87 22.20
C HIS A 86 3.85 -21.01 20.93
N PRO A 87 5.04 -20.52 20.53
CA PRO A 87 5.17 -19.74 19.31
C PRO A 87 4.77 -20.57 18.09
N GLY A 88 4.03 -19.94 17.17
CA GLY A 88 3.50 -20.61 15.99
C GLY A 88 2.26 -21.46 16.21
N GLU A 89 1.71 -21.45 17.43
CA GLU A 89 0.38 -21.99 17.72
C GLU A 89 -0.63 -20.86 17.94
N VAL A 90 -1.85 -21.09 17.46
CA VAL A 90 -3.02 -20.27 17.79
C VAL A 90 -4.02 -21.13 18.55
N PHE A 91 -4.46 -20.62 19.68
CA PHE A 91 -5.51 -21.24 20.47
C PHE A 91 -6.81 -20.52 20.17
N TYR A 92 -7.86 -21.27 19.85
CA TYR A 92 -9.12 -20.71 19.44
C TYR A 92 -10.32 -21.52 19.95
N LYS A 93 -11.48 -20.87 19.98
CA LYS A 93 -12.77 -21.54 20.20
C LYS A 93 -13.90 -20.83 19.47
N ASP A 94 -14.95 -21.59 19.18
CA ASP A 94 -16.08 -21.14 18.39
C ASP A 94 -17.06 -20.35 19.28
N LYS A 95 -17.32 -20.81 20.53
CA LYS A 95 -18.14 -20.11 21.53
C LYS A 95 -17.39 -19.84 22.84
N LEU A 96 -17.99 -19.10 23.77
CA LEU A 96 -17.35 -18.76 25.04
C LEU A 96 -17.25 -19.97 25.97
N GLU A 97 -18.22 -20.89 25.92
CA GLU A 97 -18.33 -22.06 26.79
C GLU A 97 -17.46 -23.23 26.32
N ASP A 98 -16.99 -23.18 25.07
CA ASP A 98 -16.17 -24.23 24.48
C ASP A 98 -14.76 -24.25 25.08
N GLU A 99 -14.14 -25.43 25.07
CA GLU A 99 -12.71 -25.58 25.34
C GLU A 99 -11.87 -25.05 24.17
N TYR A 100 -10.66 -24.58 24.49
CA TYR A 100 -9.72 -24.10 23.48
C TYR A 100 -9.17 -25.26 22.65
N LYS A 101 -9.35 -25.15 21.34
CA LYS A 101 -8.67 -25.94 20.32
C LYS A 101 -7.36 -25.25 19.98
N LYS A 102 -6.40 -26.01 19.42
CA LYS A 102 -5.13 -25.48 18.95
C LYS A 102 -4.93 -25.76 17.47
N ALA A 103 -4.28 -24.83 16.77
CA ALA A 103 -3.81 -25.02 15.42
C ALA A 103 -2.40 -24.46 15.26
N ILE A 104 -1.58 -25.15 14.48
CA ILE A 104 -0.21 -24.74 14.19
C ILE A 104 -0.23 -23.86 12.94
N ILE A 105 0.12 -22.58 13.10
CA ILE A 105 0.24 -21.58 12.01
C ILE A 105 1.65 -21.52 11.43
N HIS A 106 2.68 -21.92 12.18
CA HIS A 106 4.01 -22.23 11.63
C HIS A 106 4.78 -23.19 12.55
N ASN A 107 5.78 -23.88 12.00
CA ASN A 107 6.62 -24.84 12.72
C ASN A 107 8.13 -24.59 12.52
N PHE A 108 8.50 -23.45 11.93
CA PHE A 108 9.89 -23.02 11.81
C PHE A 108 10.29 -22.13 13.00
N PRO A 109 11.58 -22.06 13.35
CA PRO A 109 12.10 -21.12 14.34
C PRO A 109 11.73 -19.69 13.95
N PHE A 110 11.04 -18.97 14.83
CA PHE A 110 10.73 -17.56 14.62
C PHE A 110 11.86 -16.72 15.20
N ASP A 111 12.43 -15.87 14.36
CA ASP A 111 13.41 -14.86 14.75
C ASP A 111 12.76 -13.49 14.55
N SER A 112 12.60 -12.75 15.65
CA SER A 112 11.98 -11.42 15.64
C SER A 112 12.82 -10.38 14.90
N ASP A 113 14.11 -10.65 14.71
CA ASP A 113 15.06 -9.68 14.16
C ASP A 113 15.15 -9.80 12.62
N ILE A 114 14.54 -10.83 12.03
CA ILE A 114 14.50 -11.03 10.58
C ILE A 114 13.37 -10.20 9.95
N LEU A 115 13.78 -9.15 9.23
CA LEU A 115 12.87 -8.40 8.36
C LEU A 115 12.62 -9.14 7.04
N PRO A 116 11.43 -9.02 6.45
CA PRO A 116 11.18 -9.55 5.10
C PRO A 116 12.17 -8.97 4.08
N SER A 117 12.39 -9.70 2.98
CA SER A 117 13.15 -9.14 1.85
C SER A 117 12.43 -7.93 1.26
N THR A 118 13.18 -6.97 0.73
CA THR A 118 12.60 -5.80 0.06
C THR A 118 12.35 -6.06 -1.42
N ILE A 119 11.27 -5.50 -1.96
CA ILE A 119 10.95 -5.50 -3.38
C ILE A 119 11.64 -4.30 -4.03
N SER A 120 12.45 -4.55 -5.05
CA SER A 120 13.03 -3.47 -5.86
C SER A 120 11.98 -2.83 -6.76
N ILE A 121 12.15 -1.54 -7.01
CA ILE A 121 11.32 -0.85 -8.00
C ILE A 121 11.57 -1.50 -9.35
N ARG A 122 10.49 -1.91 -10.01
CA ARG A 122 10.58 -2.37 -11.39
C ARG A 122 10.47 -1.16 -12.32
N PRO A 123 11.43 -0.93 -13.23
CA PRO A 123 11.28 0.12 -14.24
C PRO A 123 10.09 -0.19 -15.14
N LEU A 124 9.53 0.85 -15.76
CA LEU A 124 8.47 0.68 -16.75
C LEU A 124 9.00 -0.13 -17.94
N SER A 125 8.21 -1.09 -18.44
CA SER A 125 8.55 -1.80 -19.66
C SER A 125 8.56 -0.85 -20.86
N LEU A 126 9.35 -1.17 -21.90
CA LEU A 126 9.42 -0.37 -23.13
C LEU A 126 8.03 -0.10 -23.71
N LYS A 127 7.21 -1.15 -23.83
CA LYS A 127 5.80 -1.04 -24.27
C LYS A 127 5.01 -0.02 -23.46
N ARG A 128 5.20 0.03 -22.13
CA ARG A 128 4.49 0.98 -21.27
C ARG A 128 5.03 2.41 -21.44
N GLN A 129 6.34 2.57 -21.63
CA GLN A 129 6.94 3.87 -21.93
C GLN A 129 6.41 4.42 -23.26
N GLU A 130 6.34 3.59 -24.30
CA GLU A 130 5.78 3.95 -25.62
C GLU A 130 4.32 4.37 -25.53
N GLU A 131 3.50 3.60 -24.81
CA GLU A 131 2.09 3.92 -24.59
C GLU A 131 1.92 5.27 -23.89
N LEU A 132 2.69 5.53 -22.83
CA LEU A 132 2.66 6.82 -22.13
C LEU A 132 3.05 7.98 -23.05
N HIS A 133 4.15 7.82 -23.81
CA HIS A 133 4.62 8.86 -24.72
C HIS A 133 3.62 9.14 -25.86
N LYS A 134 3.03 8.09 -26.45
CA LYS A 134 2.13 8.25 -27.59
C LYS A 134 0.73 8.71 -27.18
N GLU A 135 0.14 8.07 -26.18
CA GLU A 135 -1.27 8.23 -25.84
C GLU A 135 -1.50 9.26 -24.73
N ILE A 136 -0.55 9.47 -23.81
CA ILE A 136 -0.74 10.37 -22.66
C ILE A 136 -0.06 11.73 -22.87
N ALA A 137 1.14 11.78 -23.45
CA ALA A 137 1.88 13.04 -23.65
C ALA A 137 1.10 14.16 -24.37
N PRO A 138 0.21 13.90 -25.35
CA PRO A 138 -0.59 14.96 -25.98
C PRO A 138 -1.44 15.77 -25.00
N TYR A 139 -1.89 15.14 -23.91
CA TYR A 139 -2.73 15.74 -22.88
C TYR A 139 -1.93 16.47 -21.78
N ILE A 140 -0.61 16.30 -21.76
CA ILE A 140 0.30 16.98 -20.84
C ILE A 140 0.75 18.30 -21.46
N ASP A 141 0.80 19.36 -20.64
CA ASP A 141 1.32 20.65 -21.08
C ASP A 141 2.78 20.54 -21.52
N ILE A 142 3.12 21.24 -22.61
CA ILE A 142 4.44 21.20 -23.29
C ILE A 142 5.63 21.21 -22.31
N PRO A 143 5.74 22.12 -21.32
CA PRO A 143 6.90 22.15 -20.42
C PRO A 143 7.06 20.90 -19.53
N PHE A 144 6.03 20.06 -19.38
CA PHE A 144 6.06 18.89 -18.50
C PHE A 144 6.05 17.55 -19.23
N ARG A 145 5.94 17.55 -20.57
CA ARG A 145 5.84 16.30 -21.36
C ARG A 145 7.03 15.38 -21.14
N ASP A 146 8.24 15.93 -21.20
CA ASP A 146 9.47 15.15 -21.00
C ASP A 146 9.71 14.72 -19.54
N ILE A 147 8.98 15.31 -18.60
CA ILE A 147 9.05 14.93 -17.18
C ILE A 147 8.13 13.74 -16.92
N THR A 148 6.89 13.79 -17.42
CA THR A 148 5.84 12.81 -17.09
C THR A 148 5.76 11.66 -18.10
N CYS A 149 6.02 11.96 -19.38
CA CYS A 149 5.94 11.01 -20.48
C CYS A 149 7.16 11.17 -21.40
N PRO A 150 8.39 10.97 -20.88
CA PRO A 150 9.59 11.06 -21.69
C PRO A 150 9.55 10.09 -22.87
N LYS A 151 10.31 10.41 -23.92
CA LYS A 151 10.55 9.48 -25.02
C LYS A 151 11.11 8.15 -24.46
N PRO A 152 10.61 7.00 -24.93
CA PRO A 152 11.16 5.71 -24.55
C PRO A 152 12.65 5.68 -24.86
N LYS A 153 13.46 5.28 -23.89
CA LYS A 153 14.88 5.05 -24.14
C LYS A 153 15.01 3.69 -24.77
N GLU A 154 15.46 3.62 -26.02
CA GLU A 154 16.07 2.39 -26.54
C GLU A 154 17.23 2.10 -25.59
N HIS A 155 17.16 1.00 -24.83
CA HIS A 155 18.30 0.64 -24.02
C HIS A 155 19.46 0.30 -24.97
N GLU A 156 20.55 1.06 -24.90
CA GLU A 156 21.87 0.51 -25.21
C GLU A 156 22.03 -0.73 -24.31
N THR A 157 22.03 -1.89 -24.95
CA THR A 157 22.45 -3.15 -24.33
C THR A 157 23.87 -2.98 -23.81
N VAL A 158 24.04 -2.98 -22.48
CA VAL A 158 25.32 -3.23 -21.81
C VAL A 158 25.18 -4.51 -21.02
#